data_AF-A0A1A2JNJ1-F1
#
_entry.id   AF-A0A1A2JNJ1-F1
#
_cell.length_a   1.000
_cell.length_b   1.000
_cell.length_c   1.000
_cell.angle_alpha   90.00
_cell.angle_beta   90.00
_cell.angle_gamma   90.00
#
_symmetry.space_group_name_H-M   'P 1'
#
loop_
_entity.id
_entity.type
_entity.pdbx_description
1 polymer ?
#
loop_
_entity_poly.entity_id
_entity_poly.type
_entity_poly.pdbx_seq_one_letter_code
_entity_poly.pdbx_strand_id
1 'polypeptide(L)'
;MDLHFDFDEPPLNHEGSLEQQKVKDFKKTRKILINKLNNAAATQRPADPVFESWLQHHMHEDDYWAIQRYGQIPVLYGAETYIRLHTMGFWNLMAAYLSHNALSKVRELGTFYHLIPENPNAAEWLTWWMRQISISSHLQGVFGGMQSVTEKLVSAMGIPDHTRGTEELKNSSNNLTIYRGTTVTALTKKDGQIGLALTQGEEHPQAFSRVVLALPTVPAEKLIQNSTLWGRNTPEQENKKRFADLLHSALPFQLLKAFFVVRERWWEEEVRANPGATRYPTREAYFWKSRIKESRRGLIMLYTDRPAAAFWANYVPGPTQDDIDELCRAKLKSDKATPKEVADADTEAEAVAILRARIKSRFVEYVNENEGQKIAPDDIIWCGIMDWGREPYGAASHAWRPNREYWNTLAELAHWHVSVADDKVAHLHVCGEAYSDYHAFIEGALRSAVHVLAQIRGKQELPLFQNTVGEAKNERLLRIIKNLNADLDVESIRKAIDEDKEAAKDEAKDKSTSEYDREAKKTLADDEKYVKDFLDWSNKLDQIARDNRQA
;
A
#
# COMPACT_ATOMS: atom_id res chain seq x y z
N MET A 1 4.50 33.38 -9.65
CA MET A 1 4.51 32.68 -8.35
C MET A 1 5.93 32.19 -8.14
N ASP A 2 6.70 32.86 -7.30
CA ASP A 2 8.00 32.32 -6.88
C ASP A 2 7.74 31.17 -5.90
N LEU A 3 8.05 29.94 -6.32
CA LEU A 3 7.97 28.76 -5.47
C LEU A 3 9.13 28.80 -4.47
N HIS A 4 8.90 29.44 -3.32
CA HIS A 4 9.80 29.44 -2.16
C HIS A 4 9.79 28.07 -1.45
N PHE A 5 10.27 27.05 -2.18
CA PHE A 5 10.61 25.75 -1.64
C PHE A 5 12.12 25.73 -1.42
N ASP A 6 12.60 25.35 -0.23
CA ASP A 6 14.03 25.27 0.06
C ASP A 6 14.38 23.94 0.74
N PHE A 7 15.67 23.69 0.94
CA PHE A 7 16.20 22.49 1.56
C PHE A 7 17.12 22.88 2.70
N ASP A 8 16.92 22.26 3.87
CA ASP A 8 17.89 22.30 4.95
C ASP A 8 19.21 21.70 4.46
N GLU A 9 20.34 22.30 4.86
CA GLU A 9 21.62 21.64 4.65
C GLU A 9 21.71 20.40 5.53
N PRO A 10 22.16 19.24 4.99
CA PRO A 10 22.45 18.08 5.81
C PRO A 10 23.44 18.47 6.92
N PRO A 11 23.34 17.90 8.14
CA PRO A 11 24.19 18.28 9.27
C PRO A 11 25.68 18.31 8.89
N LEU A 12 26.38 19.34 9.39
CA LEU A 12 27.75 19.74 9.01
C LEU A 12 28.84 18.69 9.23
N ASN A 13 28.56 17.60 9.94
CA ASN A 13 29.54 16.53 10.21
C ASN A 13 29.91 15.70 8.95
N HIS A 14 29.39 16.07 7.79
CA HIS A 14 29.47 15.32 6.54
C HIS A 14 29.66 16.22 5.31
N GLU A 15 30.49 17.28 5.40
CA GLU A 15 30.97 17.99 4.21
C GLU A 15 31.57 17.01 3.17
N GLY A 16 30.95 16.94 1.99
CA GLY A 16 31.36 16.02 0.91
C GLY A 16 30.64 14.65 0.91
N SER A 17 29.63 14.45 1.75
CA SER A 17 28.84 13.20 1.72
C SER A 17 27.98 13.05 0.47
N LEU A 18 27.69 11.79 0.13
CA LEU A 18 26.79 11.41 -0.97
C LEU A 18 25.40 12.07 -0.84
N GLU A 19 24.92 12.34 0.37
CA GLU A 19 23.63 13.01 0.60
C GLU A 19 23.67 14.50 0.24
N GLN A 20 24.74 15.21 0.61
CA GLN A 20 24.91 16.62 0.21
C GLN A 20 25.00 16.75 -1.31
N GLN A 21 25.67 15.81 -1.98
CA GLN A 21 25.75 15.80 -3.44
C GLN A 21 24.35 15.61 -4.07
N LYS A 22 23.53 14.70 -3.54
CA LYS A 22 22.16 14.49 -4.02
C LYS A 22 21.27 15.72 -3.84
N VAL A 23 21.34 16.40 -2.69
CA VAL A 23 20.61 17.65 -2.47
C VAL A 23 21.07 18.73 -3.46
N LYS A 24 22.37 18.83 -3.74
CA LYS A 24 22.92 19.74 -4.76
C LYS A 24 22.42 19.40 -6.17
N ASP A 25 22.39 18.12 -6.52
CA ASP A 25 21.90 17.64 -7.82
C ASP A 25 20.40 17.92 -7.98
N PHE A 26 19.59 17.67 -6.95
CA PHE A 26 18.18 18.04 -6.94
C PHE A 26 17.98 19.55 -7.09
N LYS A 27 18.73 20.39 -6.34
CA LYS A 27 18.66 21.86 -6.47
C LYS A 27 18.95 22.30 -7.91
N LYS A 28 19.89 21.63 -8.59
CA LYS A 28 20.22 21.89 -10.00
C LYS A 28 19.07 21.52 -10.94
N THR A 29 18.49 20.31 -10.83
CA THR A 29 17.38 19.89 -11.69
C THR A 29 16.14 20.74 -11.46
N ARG A 30 15.84 21.12 -10.21
CA ARG A 30 14.77 22.06 -9.86
C ARG A 30 14.98 23.44 -10.50
N LYS A 31 16.20 23.98 -10.47
CA LYS A 31 16.49 25.28 -11.12
C LYS A 31 16.20 25.24 -12.62
N ILE A 32 16.52 24.13 -13.28
CA ILE A 32 16.18 23.91 -14.69
C ILE A 32 14.66 23.90 -14.89
N LEU A 33 13.91 23.21 -14.04
CA LEU A 33 12.44 23.22 -14.08
C LEU A 33 11.89 24.64 -13.96
N ILE A 34 12.29 25.40 -12.94
CA ILE A 34 11.80 26.77 -12.70
C ILE A 34 12.06 27.65 -13.93
N ASN A 35 13.25 27.58 -14.52
CA ASN A 35 13.56 28.32 -15.74
C ASN A 35 12.65 27.91 -16.91
N LYS A 36 12.38 26.62 -17.09
CA LYS A 36 11.48 26.13 -18.15
C LYS A 36 10.03 26.58 -17.90
N LEU A 37 9.55 26.57 -16.65
CA LEU A 37 8.21 27.05 -16.29
C LEU A 37 8.07 28.56 -16.52
N ASN A 38 9.07 29.35 -16.14
CA ASN A 38 9.09 30.80 -16.40
C ASN A 38 9.08 31.09 -17.91
N ASN A 39 9.83 30.34 -18.71
CA ASN A 39 9.80 30.46 -20.16
C ASN A 39 8.44 30.07 -20.75
N ALA A 40 7.81 29.00 -20.26
CA ALA A 40 6.48 28.60 -20.68
C ALA A 40 5.45 29.70 -20.38
N ALA A 41 5.48 30.26 -19.17
CA ALA A 41 4.63 31.38 -18.77
C ALA A 41 4.85 32.62 -19.64
N ALA A 42 6.11 33.01 -19.88
CA ALA A 42 6.47 34.16 -20.72
C ALA A 42 6.03 33.97 -22.19
N THR A 43 5.93 32.73 -22.66
CA THR A 43 5.49 32.37 -24.01
C THR A 43 4.03 31.91 -24.09
N GLN A 44 3.27 32.05 -23.01
CA GLN A 44 1.86 31.61 -22.89
C GLN A 44 1.65 30.12 -23.24
N ARG A 45 2.66 29.28 -23.03
CA ARG A 45 2.57 27.83 -23.19
C ARG A 45 2.04 27.20 -21.90
N PRO A 46 1.26 26.10 -21.98
CA PRO A 46 0.84 25.35 -20.80
C PRO A 46 2.02 24.89 -19.96
N ALA A 47 1.89 24.98 -18.63
CA ALA A 47 2.92 24.54 -17.69
C ALA A 47 2.94 23.01 -17.52
N ASP A 48 1.78 22.36 -17.67
CA ASP A 48 1.60 20.94 -17.37
C ASP A 48 2.59 20.02 -18.12
N PRO A 49 2.77 20.15 -19.46
CA PRO A 49 3.73 19.29 -20.18
C PRO A 49 5.18 19.52 -19.77
N VAL A 50 5.52 20.73 -19.31
CA VAL A 50 6.87 21.04 -18.81
C VAL A 50 7.12 20.36 -17.46
N PHE A 51 6.12 20.40 -16.58
CA PHE A 51 6.19 19.78 -15.27
C PHE A 51 6.16 18.25 -15.36
N GLU A 52 5.24 17.68 -16.14
CA GLU A 52 5.13 16.23 -16.38
C GLU A 52 6.42 15.66 -16.98
N SER A 53 7.00 16.34 -17.98
CA SER A 53 8.28 15.93 -18.57
C SER A 53 9.43 15.94 -17.55
N TRP A 54 9.46 16.91 -16.64
CA TRP A 54 10.46 16.94 -15.58
C TRP A 54 10.26 15.80 -14.58
N LEU A 55 9.03 15.54 -14.14
CA LEU A 55 8.72 14.42 -13.27
C LEU A 55 9.12 13.08 -13.90
N GLN A 56 8.80 12.86 -15.17
CA GLN A 56 9.04 11.57 -15.83
C GLN A 56 10.51 11.30 -16.18
N HIS A 57 11.33 12.34 -16.38
CA HIS A 57 12.70 12.18 -16.91
C HIS A 57 13.81 12.70 -16.00
N HIS A 58 13.47 13.44 -14.94
CA HIS A 58 14.46 14.09 -14.09
C HIS A 58 14.23 13.88 -12.59
N MET A 59 13.12 13.26 -12.19
CA MET A 59 12.89 12.84 -10.81
C MET A 59 13.20 11.35 -10.63
N HIS A 60 13.96 11.06 -9.58
CA HIS A 60 14.32 9.70 -9.17
C HIS A 60 14.04 9.50 -7.67
N GLU A 61 14.17 8.27 -7.19
CA GLU A 61 13.91 7.93 -5.78
C GLU A 61 14.78 8.73 -4.79
N ASP A 62 16.02 9.03 -5.15
CA ASP A 62 16.90 9.89 -4.33
C ASP A 62 16.37 11.34 -4.22
N ASP A 63 15.65 11.84 -5.22
CA ASP A 63 15.04 13.17 -5.19
C ASP A 63 13.82 13.20 -4.27
N TYR A 64 12.97 12.17 -4.33
CA TYR A 64 11.86 12.01 -3.39
C TYR A 64 12.36 11.91 -1.95
N TRP A 65 13.42 11.14 -1.73
CA TRP A 65 14.11 11.05 -0.45
C TRP A 65 14.60 12.42 0.04
N ALA A 66 15.25 13.20 -0.84
CA ALA A 66 15.73 14.54 -0.50
C ALA A 66 14.57 15.47 -0.09
N ILE A 67 13.46 15.45 -0.83
CA ILE A 67 12.26 16.26 -0.54
C ILE A 67 11.66 15.88 0.82
N GLN A 68 11.52 14.58 1.08
CA GLN A 68 10.91 14.09 2.31
C GLN A 68 11.71 14.49 3.56
N ARG A 69 13.05 14.43 3.47
CA ARG A 69 13.93 14.65 4.63
C ARG A 69 14.31 16.11 4.84
N TYR A 70 14.57 16.82 3.76
CA TYR A 70 15.19 18.15 3.82
C TYR A 70 14.28 19.26 3.30
N GLY A 71 13.17 18.91 2.62
CA GLY A 71 12.24 19.88 2.07
C GLY A 71 11.66 20.78 3.16
N GLN A 72 11.64 22.08 2.88
CA GLN A 72 11.10 23.10 3.76
C GLN A 72 10.51 24.28 2.99
N ILE A 73 9.64 25.03 3.65
CA ILE A 73 9.06 26.27 3.13
C ILE A 73 9.22 27.39 4.17
N PRO A 74 9.26 28.67 3.78
CA PRO A 74 9.28 29.75 4.76
C PRO A 74 7.95 29.79 5.53
N VAL A 75 8.00 30.16 6.81
CA VAL A 75 6.81 30.22 7.69
C VAL A 75 5.76 31.20 7.15
N LEU A 76 6.22 32.31 6.55
CA LEU A 76 5.42 33.28 5.82
C LEU A 76 6.19 33.71 4.58
N TYR A 77 5.50 34.24 3.57
CA TYR A 77 6.14 34.79 2.38
C TYR A 77 7.17 35.86 2.76
N GLY A 78 8.44 35.65 2.38
CA GLY A 78 9.55 36.54 2.71
C GLY A 78 10.16 36.36 4.12
N ALA A 79 9.74 35.36 4.89
CA ALA A 79 10.34 35.06 6.19
C ALA A 79 11.72 34.39 6.06
N GLU A 80 12.62 34.70 6.99
CA GLU A 80 13.93 34.02 7.14
C GLU A 80 13.83 32.70 7.91
N THR A 81 12.68 32.44 8.56
CA THR A 81 12.41 31.20 9.29
C THR A 81 11.70 30.21 8.38
N TYR A 82 12.20 28.96 8.39
CA TYR A 82 11.66 27.86 7.60
C TYR A 82 11.02 26.79 8.49
N ILE A 83 10.06 26.08 7.91
CA ILE A 83 9.39 24.94 8.50
C ILE A 83 9.57 23.73 7.58
N ARG A 84 10.02 22.62 8.16
CA ARG A 84 10.21 21.35 7.45
C ARG A 84 8.89 20.77 7.00
N LEU A 85 8.86 20.17 5.81
CA LEU A 85 7.63 19.60 5.27
C LEU A 85 7.07 18.48 6.16
N HIS A 86 7.91 17.68 6.79
CA HIS A 86 7.46 16.53 7.59
C HIS A 86 6.77 16.94 8.91
N THR A 87 6.87 18.20 9.33
CA THR A 87 6.24 18.70 10.56
C THR A 87 4.82 19.24 10.32
N MET A 88 4.40 19.37 9.05
CA MET A 88 3.09 19.92 8.69
C MET A 88 2.22 18.92 7.91
N GLY A 89 0.92 19.20 7.88
CA GLY A 89 -0.02 18.50 7.03
C GLY A 89 0.00 19.01 5.59
N PHE A 90 -0.36 18.16 4.64
CA PHE A 90 -0.36 18.48 3.21
C PHE A 90 -1.33 19.62 2.85
N TRP A 91 -2.43 19.79 3.57
CA TRP A 91 -3.32 20.95 3.42
C TRP A 91 -2.66 22.24 3.84
N ASN A 92 -1.85 22.20 4.91
CA ASN A 92 -1.13 23.37 5.39
C ASN A 92 -0.10 23.80 4.34
N LEU A 93 0.58 22.83 3.71
CA LEU A 93 1.45 23.09 2.56
C LEU A 93 0.65 23.69 1.39
N MET A 94 -0.46 23.07 0.97
CA MET A 94 -1.27 23.58 -0.13
C MET A 94 -1.84 24.97 0.15
N ALA A 95 -2.25 25.27 1.39
CA ALA A 95 -2.79 26.56 1.79
C ALA A 95 -1.75 27.70 1.71
N ALA A 96 -0.45 27.39 1.72
CA ALA A 96 0.60 28.38 1.47
C ALA A 96 0.63 28.86 0.00
N TYR A 97 0.06 28.08 -0.93
CA TYR A 97 0.12 28.37 -2.37
C TYR A 97 -1.26 28.47 -3.06
N LEU A 98 -2.30 27.89 -2.47
CA LEU A 98 -3.66 27.87 -2.98
C LEU A 98 -4.59 28.72 -2.12
N SER A 99 -5.55 29.41 -2.74
CA SER A 99 -6.62 30.05 -2.01
C SER A 99 -7.49 29.01 -1.30
N HIS A 100 -8.20 29.43 -0.24
CA HIS A 100 -9.10 28.56 0.51
C HIS A 100 -10.12 27.83 -0.40
N ASN A 101 -10.67 28.51 -1.40
CA ASN A 101 -11.64 27.92 -2.32
C ASN A 101 -10.99 26.90 -3.27
N ALA A 102 -9.76 27.16 -3.72
CA ALA A 102 -9.02 26.21 -4.55
C ALA A 102 -8.66 24.95 -3.75
N LEU A 103 -8.16 25.11 -2.52
CA LEU A 103 -7.89 23.99 -1.62
C LEU A 103 -9.15 23.17 -1.32
N SER A 104 -10.27 23.84 -1.01
CA SER A 104 -11.54 23.16 -0.76
C SER A 104 -12.01 22.39 -1.99
N LYS A 105 -11.89 22.97 -3.19
CA LYS A 105 -12.21 22.26 -4.43
C LYS A 105 -11.35 21.02 -4.64
N VAL A 106 -10.04 21.09 -4.39
CA VAL A 106 -9.13 19.94 -4.51
C VAL A 106 -9.51 18.84 -3.51
N ARG A 107 -9.75 19.21 -2.24
CA ARG A 107 -10.10 18.25 -1.18
C ARG A 107 -11.44 17.57 -1.43
N GLU A 108 -12.47 18.34 -1.76
CA GLU A 108 -13.85 17.82 -1.86
C GLU A 108 -14.13 17.20 -3.23
N LEU A 109 -13.54 17.73 -4.32
CA LEU A 109 -13.90 17.34 -5.70
C LEU A 109 -12.73 16.79 -6.54
N GLY A 110 -11.49 16.77 -6.04
CA GLY A 110 -10.38 16.16 -6.77
C GLY A 110 -10.61 14.66 -6.96
N THR A 111 -10.39 14.10 -8.16
CA THR A 111 -10.90 12.76 -8.55
C THR A 111 -9.81 11.70 -8.79
N PHE A 112 -8.57 11.86 -8.31
CA PHE A 112 -7.49 10.89 -8.63
C PHE A 112 -6.47 10.66 -7.51
N TYR A 113 -6.55 11.46 -6.44
CA TYR A 113 -5.73 11.27 -5.26
C TYR A 113 -6.68 11.08 -4.10
N HIS A 114 -6.96 9.82 -3.78
CA HIS A 114 -7.62 9.48 -2.53
C HIS A 114 -6.80 10.03 -1.34
N LEU A 115 -7.36 10.00 -0.14
CA LEU A 115 -6.63 10.21 1.11
C LEU A 115 -6.26 11.69 1.37
N ILE A 116 -6.66 12.62 0.48
CA ILE A 116 -6.63 14.06 0.74
C ILE A 116 -7.39 14.44 2.03
N PRO A 117 -8.57 13.87 2.35
CA PRO A 117 -9.38 14.25 3.52
C PRO A 117 -8.70 14.22 4.90
N GLU A 118 -7.56 13.55 5.08
CA GLU A 118 -6.97 13.35 6.42
C GLU A 118 -5.74 14.22 6.73
N ASN A 119 -5.37 15.14 5.83
CA ASN A 119 -4.23 16.04 6.01
C ASN A 119 -2.91 15.33 6.44
N PRO A 120 -2.43 14.34 5.66
CA PRO A 120 -1.22 13.58 5.98
C PRO A 120 0.05 14.44 5.98
N ASN A 121 1.16 13.87 6.41
CA ASN A 121 2.49 14.49 6.35
C ASN A 121 2.77 15.09 4.96
N ALA A 122 3.11 16.39 4.90
CA ALA A 122 3.24 17.08 3.63
C ALA A 122 4.43 16.60 2.79
N ALA A 123 5.53 16.19 3.42
CA ALA A 123 6.72 15.74 2.72
C ALA A 123 6.46 14.42 1.97
N GLU A 124 5.78 13.51 2.65
CA GLU A 124 5.37 12.23 2.08
C GLU A 124 4.26 12.41 1.05
N TRP A 125 3.20 13.16 1.36
CA TRP A 125 2.07 13.28 0.44
C TRP A 125 2.41 14.04 -0.84
N LEU A 126 3.30 15.04 -0.76
CA LEU A 126 3.83 15.73 -1.92
C LEU A 126 4.58 14.76 -2.85
N THR A 127 5.45 13.93 -2.28
CA THR A 127 6.24 12.94 -3.06
C THR A 127 5.36 11.82 -3.60
N TRP A 128 4.36 11.39 -2.84
CA TRP A 128 3.34 10.46 -3.31
C TRP A 128 2.61 11.02 -4.54
N TRP A 129 2.14 12.27 -4.50
CA TRP A 129 1.51 12.93 -5.66
C TRP A 129 2.44 13.01 -6.87
N MET A 130 3.70 13.39 -6.67
CA MET A 130 4.69 13.45 -7.77
C MET A 130 4.92 12.07 -8.40
N ARG A 131 5.01 11.01 -7.57
CA ARG A 131 5.06 9.63 -8.06
C ARG A 131 3.82 9.31 -8.89
N GLN A 132 2.62 9.58 -8.38
CA GLN A 132 1.38 9.29 -9.10
C GLN A 132 1.24 10.03 -10.44
N ILE A 133 1.68 11.29 -10.52
CA ILE A 133 1.68 12.05 -11.79
C ILE A 133 2.69 11.43 -12.78
N SER A 134 3.80 10.89 -12.29
CA SER A 134 4.81 10.22 -13.11
C SER A 134 4.44 8.80 -13.55
N ILE A 135 3.36 8.22 -13.00
CA ILE A 135 2.93 6.86 -13.36
C ILE A 135 2.50 6.82 -14.83
N SER A 136 2.88 5.72 -15.48
CA SER A 136 2.52 5.42 -16.87
C SER A 136 1.01 5.51 -17.09
N SER A 137 0.60 6.04 -18.25
CA SER A 137 -0.78 5.98 -18.71
C SER A 137 -1.30 4.56 -18.95
N HIS A 138 -0.44 3.54 -18.88
CA HIS A 138 -0.74 2.13 -19.13
C HIS A 138 -0.72 1.28 -17.85
N LEU A 139 -1.43 1.73 -16.80
CA LEU A 139 -1.64 0.89 -15.62
C LEU A 139 -2.42 -0.38 -16.00
N GLN A 140 -1.93 -1.53 -15.54
CA GLN A 140 -2.56 -2.83 -15.78
C GLN A 140 -2.94 -3.48 -14.46
N GLY A 141 -4.12 -4.11 -14.45
CA GLY A 141 -4.51 -5.02 -13.39
C GLY A 141 -3.95 -6.42 -13.63
N VAL A 142 -3.90 -7.24 -12.58
CA VAL A 142 -3.47 -8.63 -12.68
C VAL A 142 -4.61 -9.49 -13.24
N PHE A 143 -4.32 -10.33 -14.23
CA PHE A 143 -5.29 -11.31 -14.74
C PHE A 143 -5.66 -12.30 -13.63
N GLY A 144 -6.96 -12.53 -13.43
CA GLY A 144 -7.47 -13.28 -12.26
C GLY A 144 -7.75 -12.43 -11.02
N GLY A 145 -7.39 -11.13 -11.05
CA GLY A 145 -7.54 -10.21 -9.92
C GLY A 145 -6.31 -10.17 -9.02
N MET A 146 -6.22 -9.16 -8.15
CA MET A 146 -5.03 -8.96 -7.31
C MET A 146 -4.75 -10.13 -6.34
N GLN A 147 -5.77 -10.90 -5.97
CA GLN A 147 -5.65 -12.10 -5.12
C GLN A 147 -4.74 -13.17 -5.75
N SER A 148 -4.64 -13.23 -7.09
CA SER A 148 -3.77 -14.21 -7.74
C SER A 148 -2.30 -14.01 -7.38
N VAL A 149 -1.89 -12.81 -6.97
CA VAL A 149 -0.50 -12.54 -6.54
C VAL A 149 -0.18 -13.33 -5.27
N THR A 150 -1.06 -13.31 -4.28
CA THR A 150 -0.86 -14.03 -3.02
C THR A 150 -1.06 -15.54 -3.18
N GLU A 151 -2.03 -15.97 -4.00
CA GLU A 151 -2.23 -17.39 -4.32
C GLU A 151 -1.00 -17.99 -5.02
N LYS A 152 -0.47 -17.30 -6.05
CA LYS A 152 0.77 -17.72 -6.72
C LYS A 152 1.98 -17.73 -5.79
N LEU A 153 2.07 -16.77 -4.85
CA LEU A 153 3.14 -16.75 -3.85
C LEU A 153 3.07 -17.97 -2.92
N VAL A 154 1.88 -18.32 -2.41
CA VAL A 154 1.68 -19.52 -1.59
C VAL A 154 2.03 -20.79 -2.38
N SER A 155 1.61 -20.86 -3.63
CA SER A 155 1.97 -21.97 -4.52
C SER A 155 3.48 -22.06 -4.75
N ALA A 156 4.18 -20.93 -4.95
CA ALA A 156 5.63 -20.88 -5.13
C ALA A 156 6.40 -21.29 -3.86
N MET A 157 5.77 -21.18 -2.68
CA MET A 157 6.29 -21.71 -1.42
C MET A 157 6.05 -23.23 -1.27
N GLY A 158 5.60 -23.93 -2.32
CA GLY A 158 5.40 -25.38 -2.31
C GLY A 158 4.18 -25.83 -1.48
N ILE A 159 3.25 -24.93 -1.20
CA ILE A 159 1.99 -25.24 -0.49
C ILE A 159 0.90 -25.49 -1.55
N PRO A 160 0.29 -26.68 -1.60
CA PRO A 160 -0.72 -27.00 -2.61
C PRO A 160 -1.95 -26.11 -2.53
N ASP A 161 -2.43 -25.66 -3.68
CA ASP A 161 -3.56 -24.73 -3.88
C ASP A 161 -4.94 -25.34 -3.48
N HIS A 162 -4.98 -26.63 -3.13
CA HIS A 162 -6.21 -27.41 -2.95
C HIS A 162 -6.65 -27.54 -1.50
N THR A 163 -6.79 -26.43 -0.78
CA THR A 163 -7.47 -26.48 0.51
C THR A 163 -8.25 -25.20 0.74
N ARG A 164 -9.47 -25.10 0.22
CA ARG A 164 -10.46 -24.28 0.90
C ARG A 164 -10.96 -25.11 2.09
N GLY A 165 -10.56 -24.76 3.32
CA GLY A 165 -11.12 -25.37 4.54
C GLY A 165 -10.17 -26.17 5.43
N THR A 166 -8.86 -26.21 5.18
CA THR A 166 -7.90 -26.75 6.19
C THR A 166 -7.34 -25.60 7.04
N GLU A 167 -7.35 -25.77 8.36
CA GLU A 167 -6.83 -24.77 9.31
C GLU A 167 -5.30 -24.66 9.27
N GLU A 168 -4.61 -25.69 8.76
CA GLU A 168 -3.15 -25.75 8.73
C GLU A 168 -2.66 -26.20 7.35
N LEU A 169 -1.69 -25.46 6.79
CA LEU A 169 -0.99 -25.78 5.54
C LEU A 169 0.48 -25.96 5.83
N LYS A 170 1.03 -27.13 5.47
CA LYS A 170 2.43 -27.47 5.73
C LYS A 170 3.15 -27.73 4.42
N ASN A 171 4.32 -27.14 4.27
CA ASN A 171 5.33 -27.62 3.33
C ASN A 171 6.42 -28.36 4.12
N SER A 172 6.44 -29.69 3.98
CA SER A 172 7.40 -30.57 4.66
C SER A 172 8.85 -30.36 4.24
N SER A 173 9.11 -29.76 3.08
CA SER A 173 10.46 -29.54 2.56
C SER A 173 11.17 -28.36 3.24
N ASN A 174 10.43 -27.34 3.69
CA ASN A 174 10.99 -26.06 4.14
C ASN A 174 10.57 -25.66 5.56
N ASN A 175 10.00 -26.58 6.34
CA ASN A 175 9.44 -26.30 7.69
C ASN A 175 8.49 -25.09 7.74
N LEU A 176 7.80 -24.79 6.63
CA LEU A 176 6.84 -23.69 6.55
C LEU A 176 5.46 -24.22 6.92
N THR A 177 4.81 -23.52 7.86
CA THR A 177 3.43 -23.80 8.26
C THR A 177 2.61 -22.50 8.20
N ILE A 178 1.45 -22.53 7.53
CA ILE A 178 0.47 -21.44 7.51
C ILE A 178 -0.75 -21.90 8.29
N TYR A 179 -1.10 -21.15 9.33
CA TYR A 179 -2.31 -21.34 10.11
C TYR A 179 -3.39 -20.38 9.62
N ARG A 180 -4.58 -20.89 9.29
CA ARG A 180 -5.76 -20.13 8.83
C ARG A 180 -6.89 -20.28 9.83
N GLY A 181 -7.72 -19.24 9.95
CA GLY A 181 -8.75 -19.20 11.00
C GLY A 181 -8.16 -19.03 12.41
N THR A 182 -6.84 -18.85 12.52
CA THR A 182 -6.12 -18.61 13.76
C THR A 182 -5.85 -17.12 13.90
N THR A 183 -6.25 -16.53 15.02
CA THR A 183 -5.93 -15.14 15.34
C THR A 183 -5.07 -15.08 16.60
N VAL A 184 -3.89 -14.46 16.47
CA VAL A 184 -3.04 -14.10 17.61
C VAL A 184 -3.66 -12.89 18.31
N THR A 185 -3.97 -13.01 19.59
CA THR A 185 -4.65 -11.97 20.37
C THR A 185 -3.73 -11.21 21.30
N ALA A 186 -2.61 -11.80 21.69
CA ALA A 186 -1.59 -11.17 22.55
C ALA A 186 -0.21 -11.83 22.36
N LEU A 187 0.84 -11.07 22.64
CA LEU A 187 2.22 -11.54 22.79
C LEU A 187 2.55 -11.68 24.29
N THR A 188 3.18 -12.78 24.66
CA THR A 188 3.53 -13.12 26.05
C THR A 188 5.03 -13.40 26.19
N LYS A 189 5.55 -13.42 27.42
CA LYS A 189 6.90 -13.96 27.70
C LYS A 189 6.77 -15.45 28.00
N LYS A 190 7.49 -16.30 27.26
CA LYS A 190 7.48 -17.76 27.43
C LYS A 190 8.90 -18.31 27.28
N ASP A 191 9.41 -18.95 28.34
CA ASP A 191 10.75 -19.60 28.37
C ASP A 191 11.93 -18.70 27.94
N GLY A 192 11.83 -17.40 28.20
CA GLY A 192 12.83 -16.42 27.78
C GLY A 192 12.81 -16.14 26.27
N GLN A 193 11.64 -16.29 25.66
CA GLN A 193 11.28 -16.01 24.27
C GLN A 193 9.88 -15.36 24.22
N ILE A 194 9.39 -15.05 23.02
CA ILE A 194 8.04 -14.51 22.78
C ILE A 194 7.05 -15.67 22.59
N GLY A 195 6.04 -15.75 23.44
CA GLY A 195 4.88 -16.63 23.28
C GLY A 195 3.74 -15.93 22.53
N LEU A 196 2.86 -16.72 21.91
CA LEU A 196 1.68 -16.23 21.18
C LEU A 196 0.42 -16.76 21.84
N ALA A 197 -0.47 -15.87 22.28
CA ALA A 197 -1.81 -16.22 22.76
C ALA A 197 -2.81 -16.16 21.59
N LEU A 198 -3.73 -17.11 21.55
CA LEU A 198 -4.71 -17.30 20.47
C LEU A 198 -6.14 -17.03 20.98
N THR A 199 -7.09 -16.86 20.06
CA THR A 199 -8.48 -16.41 20.37
C THR A 199 -9.27 -17.32 21.31
N GLN A 200 -8.90 -18.60 21.42
CA GLN A 200 -9.55 -19.56 22.33
C GLN A 200 -8.93 -19.59 23.73
N GLY A 201 -8.06 -18.63 24.07
CA GLY A 201 -7.29 -18.63 25.32
C GLY A 201 -6.16 -19.68 25.32
N GLU A 202 -5.99 -20.38 24.20
CA GLU A 202 -4.88 -21.29 23.97
C GLU A 202 -3.59 -20.51 23.71
N GLU A 203 -2.45 -21.06 24.13
CA GLU A 203 -1.15 -20.58 23.72
C GLU A 203 -0.60 -21.44 22.60
N HIS A 204 0.08 -20.83 21.64
CA HIS A 204 0.88 -21.57 20.68
C HIS A 204 1.94 -22.40 21.42
N PRO A 205 2.15 -23.68 21.05
CA PRO A 205 3.05 -24.57 21.78
C PRO A 205 4.51 -24.12 21.74
N GLN A 206 4.93 -23.50 20.63
CA GLN A 206 6.28 -22.97 20.45
C GLN A 206 6.38 -21.51 20.90
N ALA A 207 7.55 -21.14 21.42
CA ALA A 207 7.97 -19.76 21.67
C ALA A 207 9.05 -19.35 20.65
N PHE A 208 9.21 -18.05 20.44
CA PHE A 208 9.99 -17.49 19.33
C PHE A 208 11.00 -16.45 19.80
N SER A 209 12.24 -16.53 19.31
CA SER A 209 13.25 -15.48 19.52
C SER A 209 13.00 -14.24 18.67
N ARG A 210 12.22 -14.37 17.58
CA ARG A 210 11.85 -13.31 16.66
C ARG A 210 10.39 -13.45 16.25
N VAL A 211 9.65 -12.34 16.25
CA VAL A 211 8.28 -12.27 15.72
C VAL A 211 8.19 -11.11 14.74
N VAL A 212 7.61 -11.37 13.56
CA VAL A 212 7.34 -10.35 12.53
C VAL A 212 5.85 -10.03 12.52
N LEU A 213 5.52 -8.78 12.81
CA LEU A 213 4.16 -8.23 12.77
C LEU A 213 3.93 -7.62 11.37
N ALA A 214 3.42 -8.44 10.46
CA ALA A 214 2.98 -8.01 9.12
C ALA A 214 1.50 -7.61 9.14
N LEU A 215 1.15 -6.64 10.00
CA LEU A 215 -0.23 -6.25 10.29
C LEU A 215 -0.42 -4.73 10.05
N PRO A 216 -1.61 -4.29 9.59
CA PRO A 216 -1.94 -2.87 9.55
C PRO A 216 -2.11 -2.28 10.96
N THR A 217 -2.18 -0.96 11.06
CA THR A 217 -2.13 -0.22 12.33
C THR A 217 -3.12 -0.72 13.39
N VAL A 218 -4.41 -0.79 13.06
CA VAL A 218 -5.48 -1.12 14.01
C VAL A 218 -5.30 -2.52 14.64
N PRO A 219 -5.15 -3.62 13.88
CA PRO A 219 -4.91 -4.93 14.48
C PRO A 219 -3.54 -5.02 15.18
N ALA A 220 -2.51 -4.33 14.71
CA ALA A 220 -1.22 -4.29 15.40
C ALA A 220 -1.34 -3.62 16.78
N GLU A 221 -1.99 -2.46 16.86
CA GLU A 221 -2.23 -1.76 18.12
C GLU A 221 -3.07 -2.59 19.09
N LYS A 222 -4.15 -3.22 18.61
CA LYS A 222 -4.99 -4.12 19.42
C LYS A 222 -4.19 -5.29 20.00
N LEU A 223 -3.32 -5.90 19.20
CA LEU A 223 -2.40 -6.96 19.64
C LEU A 223 -1.47 -6.46 20.75
N ILE A 224 -0.84 -5.30 20.58
CA ILE A 224 0.10 -4.74 21.56
C ILE A 224 -0.60 -4.31 22.86
N GLN A 225 -1.80 -3.74 22.76
CA GLN A 225 -2.59 -3.37 23.93
C GLN A 225 -2.85 -4.59 24.82
N ASN A 226 -3.24 -5.71 24.22
CA ASN A 226 -3.51 -6.98 24.91
C ASN A 226 -2.25 -7.76 25.34
N SER A 227 -1.08 -7.39 24.83
CA SER A 227 0.18 -8.10 25.08
C SER A 227 0.72 -7.87 26.50
N THR A 228 1.14 -8.96 27.15
CA THR A 228 1.85 -8.98 28.44
C THR A 228 3.37 -9.09 28.28
N LEU A 229 3.85 -8.91 27.05
CA LEU A 229 5.26 -8.94 26.68
C LEU A 229 6.11 -7.90 27.43
N TRP A 230 5.51 -6.79 27.87
CA TRP A 230 6.15 -5.79 28.74
C TRP A 230 5.64 -5.94 30.18
N GLY A 231 6.56 -6.07 31.11
CA GLY A 231 6.34 -6.16 32.55
C GLY A 231 5.79 -4.86 33.13
N ARG A 232 5.35 -4.90 34.39
CA ARG A 232 4.71 -3.77 35.08
C ARG A 232 5.69 -2.73 35.63
N ASN A 233 7.00 -2.95 35.51
CA ASN A 233 8.00 -1.99 35.94
C ASN A 233 8.03 -0.76 35.00
N THR A 234 8.49 0.38 35.51
CA THR A 234 8.47 1.65 34.77
C THR A 234 9.24 1.59 33.44
N PRO A 235 10.47 1.05 33.37
CA PRO A 235 11.23 1.00 32.12
C PRO A 235 10.54 0.19 31.02
N GLU A 236 9.94 -0.96 31.35
CA GLU A 236 9.22 -1.77 30.37
C GLU A 236 7.91 -1.12 29.92
N GLN A 237 7.21 -0.39 30.81
CA GLN A 237 6.02 0.38 30.43
C GLN A 237 6.36 1.56 29.51
N GLU A 238 7.46 2.27 29.78
CA GLU A 238 7.96 3.32 28.88
C GLU A 238 8.36 2.75 27.52
N ASN A 239 9.00 1.57 27.50
CA ASN A 239 9.31 0.87 26.26
C ASN A 239 8.05 0.49 25.47
N LYS A 240 7.02 -0.07 26.14
CA LYS A 240 5.70 -0.37 25.53
C LYS A 240 5.07 0.89 24.94
N LYS A 241 5.07 1.99 25.70
CA LYS A 241 4.50 3.27 25.27
C LYS A 241 5.24 3.80 24.03
N ARG A 242 6.57 3.79 24.03
CA ARG A 242 7.35 4.22 22.85
C ARG A 242 7.05 3.35 21.63
N PHE A 243 6.98 2.03 21.79
CA PHE A 243 6.61 1.13 20.70
C PHE A 243 5.21 1.44 20.15
N ALA A 244 4.22 1.62 21.03
CA ALA A 244 2.86 2.00 20.65
C ALA A 244 2.80 3.38 19.97
N ASP A 245 3.58 4.37 20.45
CA ASP A 245 3.67 5.70 19.84
C ASP A 245 4.24 5.64 18.40
N LEU A 246 5.18 4.71 18.14
CA LEU A 246 5.69 4.43 16.79
C LEU A 246 4.64 3.75 15.91
N LEU A 247 3.89 2.76 16.42
CA LEU A 247 2.80 2.13 15.66
C LEU A 247 1.71 3.15 15.26
N HIS A 248 1.40 4.09 16.16
CA HIS A 248 0.43 5.17 15.93
C HIS A 248 0.98 6.27 14.99
N SER A 249 2.24 6.20 14.56
CA SER A 249 2.81 7.21 13.65
C SER A 249 2.21 7.16 12.24
N ALA A 250 1.65 6.01 11.85
CA ALA A 250 0.84 5.87 10.66
C ALA A 250 -0.62 6.32 10.90
N LEU A 251 -1.18 6.98 9.91
CA LEU A 251 -2.54 7.50 9.83
C LEU A 251 -3.39 6.51 9.03
N PRO A 252 -4.37 5.84 9.64
CA PRO A 252 -5.25 4.92 8.94
C PRO A 252 -6.23 5.64 8.02
N PHE A 253 -6.39 5.15 6.79
CA PHE A 253 -7.39 5.64 5.86
C PHE A 253 -8.48 4.62 5.57
N GLN A 254 -9.71 5.11 5.69
CA GLN A 254 -10.89 4.34 5.34
C GLN A 254 -11.15 4.51 3.84
N LEU A 255 -11.22 3.38 3.15
CA LEU A 255 -11.65 3.32 1.77
C LEU A 255 -12.82 2.36 1.66
N LEU A 256 -13.74 2.71 0.77
CA LEU A 256 -14.89 1.89 0.46
C LEU A 256 -15.00 1.73 -1.05
N LYS A 257 -15.35 0.52 -1.49
CA LYS A 257 -15.70 0.22 -2.89
C LYS A 257 -17.11 -0.33 -2.95
N ALA A 258 -17.95 0.28 -3.79
CA ALA A 258 -19.26 -0.25 -4.14
C ALA A 258 -19.24 -0.68 -5.60
N PHE A 259 -19.71 -1.87 -5.88
CA PHE A 259 -19.68 -2.51 -7.18
C PHE A 259 -21.11 -2.82 -7.64
N PHE A 260 -21.38 -2.58 -8.92
CA PHE A 260 -22.68 -2.82 -9.54
C PHE A 260 -22.49 -3.47 -10.91
N VAL A 261 -23.09 -4.64 -11.12
CA VAL A 261 -23.16 -5.25 -12.46
C VAL A 261 -24.53 -4.97 -13.04
N VAL A 262 -24.54 -4.27 -14.17
CA VAL A 262 -25.74 -3.98 -14.96
C VAL A 262 -25.93 -5.04 -16.02
N ARG A 263 -27.20 -5.39 -16.30
CA ARG A 263 -27.58 -6.34 -17.34
C ARG A 263 -27.19 -5.84 -18.73
N GLU A 264 -27.59 -4.61 -19.03
CA GLU A 264 -27.38 -3.92 -20.30
C GLU A 264 -26.63 -2.62 -20.04
N ARG A 265 -25.35 -2.56 -20.41
CA ARG A 265 -24.55 -1.34 -20.31
C ARG A 265 -25.01 -0.32 -21.36
N TRP A 266 -24.86 0.97 -21.05
CA TRP A 266 -25.13 2.09 -21.95
C TRP A 266 -23.85 2.77 -22.47
N TRP A 267 -22.67 2.22 -22.17
CA TRP A 267 -21.39 2.71 -22.67
C TRP A 267 -20.72 1.70 -23.61
N GLU A 268 -20.10 2.20 -24.69
CA GLU A 268 -19.38 1.39 -25.67
C GLU A 268 -17.90 1.68 -25.74
N GLU A 269 -17.42 2.74 -25.12
CA GLU A 269 -16.00 3.07 -25.10
C GLU A 269 -15.38 2.56 -23.80
N GLU A 270 -14.07 2.29 -23.83
CA GLU A 270 -13.33 2.18 -22.59
C GLU A 270 -13.27 3.58 -21.98
N VAL A 271 -14.07 3.78 -20.95
CA VAL A 271 -14.09 5.05 -20.23
C VAL A 271 -12.81 5.07 -19.39
N ARG A 272 -11.93 6.06 -19.63
CA ARG A 272 -10.80 6.36 -18.71
C ARG A 272 -11.36 6.42 -17.28
N ALA A 273 -10.57 6.10 -16.26
CA ALA A 273 -11.01 6.31 -14.88
C ALA A 273 -11.47 7.77 -14.68
N ASN A 274 -12.62 7.97 -14.01
CA ASN A 274 -13.13 9.25 -13.45
C ASN A 274 -14.02 10.21 -14.26
N PRO A 275 -14.31 10.07 -15.57
CA PRO A 275 -15.39 10.79 -16.22
C PRO A 275 -16.70 10.59 -15.44
N GLY A 276 -17.30 11.68 -14.99
CA GLY A 276 -18.54 11.64 -14.23
C GLY A 276 -18.38 11.26 -12.75
N ALA A 277 -17.17 11.14 -12.18
CA ALA A 277 -17.01 10.84 -10.75
C ALA A 277 -17.77 11.83 -9.85
N THR A 278 -17.79 13.12 -10.21
CA THR A 278 -18.53 14.17 -9.49
C THR A 278 -20.06 14.05 -9.56
N ARG A 279 -20.60 13.09 -10.30
CA ARG A 279 -22.03 12.78 -10.41
C ARG A 279 -22.51 11.82 -9.32
N TYR A 280 -21.59 11.09 -8.71
CA TYR A 280 -21.90 10.15 -7.63
C TYR A 280 -21.23 10.66 -6.35
N PRO A 281 -21.70 10.26 -5.16
CA PRO A 281 -20.93 10.40 -3.93
C PRO A 281 -19.68 9.50 -3.99
N THR A 282 -18.66 9.84 -4.78
CA THR A 282 -17.48 9.01 -4.95
C THR A 282 -16.27 9.87 -5.27
N ARG A 283 -15.07 9.32 -5.05
CA ARG A 283 -13.83 9.94 -5.52
C ARG A 283 -13.57 9.56 -6.96
N GLU A 284 -13.80 8.29 -7.25
CA GLU A 284 -13.54 7.69 -8.55
C GLU A 284 -14.73 6.84 -9.01
N ALA A 285 -14.94 6.83 -10.33
CA ALA A 285 -15.95 6.03 -10.99
C ALA A 285 -15.31 5.28 -12.16
N TYR A 286 -15.50 3.97 -12.18
CA TYR A 286 -14.96 3.08 -13.19
C TYR A 286 -16.08 2.32 -13.88
N PHE A 287 -15.96 2.20 -15.20
CA PHE A 287 -16.91 1.51 -16.05
C PHE A 287 -16.16 0.47 -16.86
N TRP A 288 -16.41 -0.81 -16.60
CA TRP A 288 -15.81 -1.92 -17.34
C TRP A 288 -16.86 -2.68 -18.13
N LYS A 289 -16.46 -3.11 -19.33
CA LYS A 289 -17.24 -4.05 -20.13
C LYS A 289 -16.99 -5.47 -19.64
N SER A 290 -17.97 -6.33 -19.83
CA SER A 290 -17.75 -7.77 -19.71
C SER A 290 -16.66 -8.22 -20.69
N ARG A 291 -15.75 -9.08 -20.23
CA ARG A 291 -14.75 -9.74 -21.08
C ARG A 291 -15.35 -10.88 -21.93
N ILE A 292 -16.58 -11.30 -21.63
CA ILE A 292 -17.28 -12.32 -22.41
C ILE A 292 -17.74 -11.70 -23.73
N LYS A 293 -17.32 -12.30 -24.85
CA LYS A 293 -17.68 -11.85 -26.20
C LYS A 293 -19.21 -11.77 -26.35
N GLU A 294 -19.70 -10.74 -27.03
CA GLU A 294 -21.13 -10.40 -27.22
C GLU A 294 -21.94 -10.08 -25.94
N SER A 295 -21.33 -10.15 -24.75
CA SER A 295 -22.04 -9.80 -23.51
C SER A 295 -22.32 -8.30 -23.47
N ARG A 296 -23.58 -7.96 -23.17
CA ARG A 296 -24.01 -6.59 -22.91
C ARG A 296 -23.79 -6.11 -21.48
N ARG A 297 -23.34 -6.99 -20.59
CA ARG A 297 -23.12 -6.66 -19.18
C ARG A 297 -21.99 -5.66 -18.98
N GLY A 298 -22.13 -4.84 -17.95
CA GLY A 298 -21.11 -3.89 -17.51
C GLY A 298 -20.92 -3.95 -16.00
N LEU A 299 -19.71 -3.65 -15.55
CA LEU A 299 -19.39 -3.45 -14.12
C LEU A 299 -19.11 -1.97 -13.89
N ILE A 300 -19.73 -1.43 -12.85
CA ILE A 300 -19.46 -0.08 -12.35
C ILE A 300 -18.86 -0.23 -10.96
N MET A 301 -17.73 0.44 -10.71
CA MET A 301 -17.16 0.57 -9.37
C MET A 301 -17.13 2.04 -8.98
N LEU A 302 -17.74 2.33 -7.84
CA LEU A 302 -17.57 3.57 -7.12
C LEU A 302 -16.49 3.33 -6.06
N TYR A 303 -15.39 4.06 -6.17
CA TYR A 303 -14.27 3.94 -5.26
C TYR A 303 -14.08 5.25 -4.51
N THR A 304 -14.16 5.17 -3.19
CA THR A 304 -14.37 6.33 -2.36
C THR A 304 -13.52 6.32 -1.10
N ASP A 305 -13.13 7.52 -0.69
CA ASP A 305 -12.61 7.88 0.62
C ASP A 305 -13.60 8.86 1.30
N ARG A 306 -13.23 9.45 2.44
CA ARG A 306 -14.06 10.50 3.05
C ARG A 306 -14.22 11.72 2.12
N PRO A 307 -15.32 12.49 2.22
CA PRO A 307 -16.53 12.19 2.98
C PRO A 307 -17.46 11.17 2.30
N ALA A 308 -17.27 10.90 1.00
CA ALA A 308 -18.15 10.06 0.20
C ALA A 308 -18.28 8.61 0.72
N ALA A 309 -17.24 8.07 1.36
CA ALA A 309 -17.28 6.75 1.99
C ALA A 309 -18.32 6.70 3.12
N ALA A 310 -18.51 7.78 3.87
CA ALA A 310 -19.52 7.84 4.93
C ALA A 310 -20.95 7.75 4.38
N PHE A 311 -21.18 8.24 3.15
CA PHE A 311 -22.47 8.07 2.47
C PHE A 311 -22.73 6.58 2.21
N TRP A 312 -21.76 5.88 1.60
CA TRP A 312 -21.93 4.48 1.21
C TRP A 312 -21.82 3.48 2.36
N ALA A 313 -21.13 3.82 3.45
CA ALA A 313 -20.98 2.96 4.63
C ALA A 313 -22.33 2.58 5.28
N ASN A 314 -23.38 3.40 5.05
CA ASN A 314 -24.75 3.11 5.49
C ASN A 314 -25.41 1.92 4.77
N TYR A 315 -24.79 1.39 3.71
CA TYR A 315 -25.28 0.23 2.98
C TYR A 315 -24.51 -1.07 3.29
N VAL A 316 -23.48 -1.00 4.14
CA VAL A 316 -22.68 -2.17 4.51
C VAL A 316 -23.32 -2.88 5.72
N PRO A 317 -23.63 -4.18 5.61
CA PRO A 317 -24.20 -4.98 6.70
C PRO A 317 -23.28 -5.08 7.93
N GLY A 318 -23.87 -5.07 9.13
CA GLY A 318 -23.15 -5.35 10.38
C GLY A 318 -22.10 -4.29 10.78
N PRO A 319 -21.23 -4.59 11.77
CA PRO A 319 -20.09 -3.75 12.14
C PRO A 319 -18.72 -4.30 11.70
N THR A 320 -18.64 -5.58 11.35
CA THR A 320 -17.44 -6.30 10.90
C THR A 320 -17.57 -6.68 9.43
N GLN A 321 -16.45 -6.80 8.73
CA GLN A 321 -16.41 -7.20 7.33
C GLN A 321 -15.11 -7.93 7.00
N ASP A 322 -15.20 -9.19 6.56
CA ASP A 322 -14.04 -10.01 6.19
C ASP A 322 -13.90 -10.19 4.65
N ASP A 323 -14.94 -9.90 3.89
CA ASP A 323 -14.96 -9.97 2.42
C ASP A 323 -16.07 -9.05 1.87
N ILE A 324 -16.15 -8.95 0.54
CA ILE A 324 -17.21 -8.23 -0.16
C ILE A 324 -18.57 -8.79 0.25
N ASP A 325 -19.44 -7.93 0.77
CA ASP A 325 -20.82 -8.29 1.01
C ASP A 325 -21.56 -8.39 -0.32
N GLU A 326 -21.76 -9.61 -0.81
CA GLU A 326 -22.61 -9.87 -1.98
C GLU A 326 -24.07 -9.58 -1.64
N LEU A 327 -24.50 -8.35 -1.89
CA LEU A 327 -25.84 -7.90 -1.55
C LEU A 327 -26.89 -8.41 -2.53
N CYS A 328 -26.52 -8.94 -3.69
CA CYS A 328 -27.47 -9.27 -4.75
C CYS A 328 -27.91 -10.75 -4.81
N ARG A 329 -27.30 -11.66 -4.02
CA ARG A 329 -27.76 -13.06 -3.88
C ARG A 329 -28.29 -13.32 -2.48
N ALA A 330 -29.32 -14.14 -2.36
CA ALA A 330 -29.74 -14.64 -1.05
C ALA A 330 -28.67 -15.63 -0.54
N LYS A 331 -28.19 -15.46 0.70
CA LYS A 331 -27.36 -16.50 1.35
C LYS A 331 -28.21 -17.78 1.43
N LEU A 332 -27.65 -18.92 1.00
CA LEU A 332 -28.29 -20.22 1.18
C LEU A 332 -28.41 -20.52 2.68
N LYS A 333 -29.58 -20.93 3.16
CA LYS A 333 -29.76 -21.34 4.55
C LYS A 333 -28.89 -22.57 4.83
N SER A 334 -28.17 -22.55 5.95
CA SER A 334 -27.45 -23.72 6.45
C SER A 334 -28.45 -24.70 7.06
N ASP A 335 -28.45 -25.96 6.61
CA ASP A 335 -29.34 -27.02 7.12
C ASP A 335 -29.03 -27.45 8.58
N LYS A 336 -27.99 -26.89 9.21
CA LYS A 336 -27.53 -27.25 10.56
C LYS A 336 -27.77 -26.16 11.63
N ALA A 337 -28.50 -25.10 11.32
CA ALA A 337 -28.71 -24.00 12.26
C ALA A 337 -29.73 -24.34 13.38
N THR A 338 -29.43 -23.91 14.60
CA THR A 338 -30.32 -23.98 15.76
C THR A 338 -31.51 -23.02 15.60
N PRO A 339 -32.64 -23.21 16.30
CA PRO A 339 -33.82 -22.35 16.16
C PRO A 339 -33.57 -20.85 16.43
N LYS A 340 -32.63 -20.54 17.34
CA LYS A 340 -32.21 -19.15 17.61
C LYS A 340 -31.39 -18.58 16.45
N GLU A 341 -30.45 -19.37 15.92
CA GLU A 341 -29.67 -18.99 14.73
C GLU A 341 -30.56 -18.82 13.50
N VAL A 342 -31.65 -19.59 13.38
CA VAL A 342 -32.64 -19.42 12.31
C VAL A 342 -33.41 -18.11 12.47
N ALA A 343 -33.87 -17.75 13.68
CA ALA A 343 -34.59 -16.51 13.93
C ALA A 343 -33.69 -15.26 13.78
N ASP A 344 -32.45 -15.33 14.27
CA ASP A 344 -31.45 -14.28 14.09
C ASP A 344 -31.07 -14.14 12.61
N ALA A 345 -30.90 -15.26 11.88
CA ALA A 345 -30.63 -15.26 10.44
C ALA A 345 -31.82 -14.73 9.61
N ASP A 346 -33.06 -14.98 10.02
CA ASP A 346 -34.24 -14.45 9.33
C ASP A 346 -34.33 -12.91 9.50
N THR A 347 -34.02 -12.39 10.70
CA THR A 347 -33.97 -10.94 10.96
C THR A 347 -32.82 -10.27 10.21
N GLU A 348 -31.64 -10.89 10.20
CA GLU A 348 -30.48 -10.43 9.41
C GLU A 348 -30.79 -10.47 7.90
N ALA A 349 -31.47 -11.52 7.43
CA ALA A 349 -31.88 -11.63 6.03
C ALA A 349 -32.86 -10.53 5.61
N GLU A 350 -33.81 -10.16 6.47
CA GLU A 350 -34.71 -9.02 6.23
C GLU A 350 -33.96 -7.69 6.19
N ALA A 351 -33.07 -7.44 7.17
CA ALA A 351 -32.26 -6.22 7.20
C ALA A 351 -31.37 -6.09 5.95
N VAL A 352 -30.71 -7.18 5.54
CA VAL A 352 -29.89 -7.25 4.32
C VAL A 352 -30.75 -7.07 3.07
N ALA A 353 -31.97 -7.60 3.03
CA ALA A 353 -32.90 -7.40 1.92
C ALA A 353 -33.31 -5.92 1.77
N ILE A 354 -33.54 -5.21 2.89
CA ILE A 354 -33.80 -3.76 2.89
C ILE A 354 -32.57 -3.00 2.39
N LEU A 355 -31.37 -3.32 2.89
CA LEU A 355 -30.12 -2.69 2.43
C LEU A 355 -29.90 -2.90 0.93
N ARG A 356 -30.14 -4.11 0.42
CA ARG A 356 -30.11 -4.46 -1.01
C ARG A 356 -31.06 -3.58 -1.82
N ALA A 357 -32.31 -3.47 -1.40
CA ALA A 357 -33.29 -2.66 -2.12
C ALA A 357 -32.87 -1.18 -2.14
N ARG A 358 -32.38 -0.67 -1.00
CA ARG A 358 -31.94 0.72 -0.86
C ARG A 358 -30.71 1.05 -1.70
N ILE A 359 -29.66 0.22 -1.67
CA ILE A 359 -28.42 0.50 -2.41
C ILE A 359 -28.66 0.47 -3.93
N LYS A 360 -29.43 -0.51 -4.42
CA LYS A 360 -29.81 -0.57 -5.84
C LYS A 360 -30.64 0.64 -6.26
N SER A 361 -31.67 0.97 -5.49
CA SER A 361 -32.56 2.09 -5.81
C SER A 361 -31.79 3.41 -5.83
N ARG A 362 -30.92 3.64 -4.84
CA ARG A 362 -30.10 4.85 -4.79
C ARG A 362 -29.11 4.94 -5.95
N PHE A 363 -28.48 3.83 -6.31
CA PHE A 363 -27.58 3.80 -7.46
C PHE A 363 -28.32 4.09 -8.78
N VAL A 364 -29.48 3.46 -8.99
CA VAL A 364 -30.35 3.68 -10.15
C VAL A 364 -30.82 5.13 -10.26
N GLU A 365 -31.18 5.75 -9.14
CA GLU A 365 -31.54 7.18 -9.07
C GLU A 365 -30.41 8.05 -9.60
N TYR A 366 -29.18 7.87 -9.09
CA TYR A 366 -28.02 8.63 -9.58
C TYR A 366 -27.71 8.39 -11.05
N VAL A 367 -27.81 7.15 -11.53
CA VAL A 367 -27.59 6.84 -12.94
C VAL A 367 -28.64 7.52 -13.82
N ASN A 368 -29.92 7.42 -13.46
CA ASN A 368 -31.01 7.99 -14.26
C ASN A 368 -30.95 9.53 -14.28
N GLU A 369 -30.64 10.16 -13.14
CA GLU A 369 -30.54 11.62 -13.04
C GLU A 369 -29.29 12.17 -13.73
N ASN A 370 -28.13 11.56 -13.51
CA ASN A 370 -26.86 12.14 -13.93
C ASN A 370 -26.35 11.64 -15.28
N GLU A 371 -26.73 10.43 -15.68
CA GLU A 371 -26.35 9.84 -16.98
C GLU A 371 -27.49 9.88 -18.00
N GLY A 372 -28.68 10.36 -17.59
CA GLY A 372 -29.87 10.44 -18.45
C GLY A 372 -30.42 9.09 -18.90
N GLN A 373 -30.05 8.02 -18.20
CA GLN A 373 -30.49 6.66 -18.51
C GLN A 373 -31.88 6.38 -17.91
N LYS A 374 -32.46 5.24 -18.32
CA LYS A 374 -33.74 4.75 -17.79
C LYS A 374 -33.59 3.28 -17.39
N ILE A 375 -32.77 3.03 -16.38
CA ILE A 375 -32.60 1.69 -15.81
C ILE A 375 -33.51 1.53 -14.58
N ALA A 376 -33.89 0.29 -14.29
CA ALA A 376 -34.63 -0.12 -13.11
C ALA A 376 -33.73 -0.90 -12.13
N PRO A 377 -34.11 -1.02 -10.83
CA PRO A 377 -33.37 -1.84 -9.88
C PRO A 377 -33.12 -3.30 -10.32
N ASP A 378 -34.01 -3.88 -11.11
CA ASP A 378 -33.90 -5.25 -11.65
C ASP A 378 -32.88 -5.39 -12.78
N ASP A 379 -32.41 -4.27 -13.33
CA ASP A 379 -31.28 -4.24 -14.26
C ASP A 379 -29.94 -4.40 -13.53
N ILE A 380 -29.90 -4.19 -12.20
CA ILE A 380 -28.73 -4.47 -11.36
C ILE A 380 -28.76 -5.96 -10.99
N ILE A 381 -28.01 -6.75 -11.75
CA ILE A 381 -27.96 -8.22 -11.60
C ILE A 381 -26.97 -8.69 -10.54
N TRP A 382 -26.01 -7.85 -10.18
CA TRP A 382 -25.10 -8.09 -9.06
C TRP A 382 -24.67 -6.77 -8.41
N CYS A 383 -24.38 -6.82 -7.12
CA CYS A 383 -23.97 -5.68 -6.33
C CYS A 383 -23.20 -6.17 -5.12
N GLY A 384 -22.10 -5.50 -4.81
CA GLY A 384 -21.27 -5.80 -3.66
C GLY A 384 -20.66 -4.53 -3.08
N ILE A 385 -20.38 -4.54 -1.79
CA ILE A 385 -19.79 -3.39 -1.10
C ILE A 385 -18.72 -3.87 -0.12
N MET A 386 -17.61 -3.14 -0.07
CA MET A 386 -16.49 -3.41 0.83
C MET A 386 -16.04 -2.11 1.50
N ASP A 387 -16.15 -2.04 2.82
CA ASP A 387 -15.67 -0.95 3.67
C ASP A 387 -14.48 -1.42 4.50
N TRP A 388 -13.29 -1.07 4.04
CA TRP A 388 -12.05 -1.41 4.72
C TRP A 388 -11.83 -0.66 6.03
N GLY A 389 -12.67 0.35 6.33
CA GLY A 389 -12.64 1.04 7.62
C GLY A 389 -13.21 0.22 8.77
N ARG A 390 -13.87 -0.91 8.49
CA ARG A 390 -14.48 -1.78 9.49
C ARG A 390 -13.51 -2.79 10.07
N GLU A 391 -13.88 -3.37 11.21
CA GLU A 391 -13.15 -4.52 11.76
C GLU A 391 -13.20 -5.69 10.75
N PRO A 392 -12.13 -6.49 10.63
CA PRO A 392 -10.92 -6.47 11.44
C PRO A 392 -9.83 -5.53 10.91
N TYR A 393 -10.01 -4.91 9.75
CA TYR A 393 -8.96 -4.15 9.06
C TYR A 393 -8.70 -2.77 9.67
N GLY A 394 -9.78 -2.01 9.89
CA GLY A 394 -9.75 -0.63 10.40
C GLY A 394 -9.25 0.44 9.41
N ALA A 395 -8.60 0.04 8.31
CA ALA A 395 -8.20 0.87 7.19
C ALA A 395 -7.87 0.03 5.95
N ALA A 396 -7.92 0.66 4.77
CA ALA A 396 -7.42 0.07 3.52
C ALA A 396 -5.95 0.39 3.25
N SER A 397 -5.50 1.58 3.66
CA SER A 397 -4.16 2.10 3.40
C SER A 397 -3.78 3.10 4.49
N HIS A 398 -2.53 3.55 4.49
CA HIS A 398 -2.04 4.49 5.50
C HIS A 398 -1.27 5.66 4.88
N ALA A 399 -0.84 6.60 5.70
CA ALA A 399 0.21 7.59 5.42
C ALA A 399 0.86 7.96 6.75
N TRP A 400 1.96 8.70 6.73
CA TRP A 400 2.54 9.23 7.94
C TRP A 400 1.75 10.43 8.47
N ARG A 401 1.60 10.50 9.79
CA ARG A 401 1.09 11.70 10.45
C ARG A 401 2.10 12.86 10.32
N PRO A 402 1.63 14.12 10.33
CA PRO A 402 2.52 15.26 10.53
C PRO A 402 3.35 15.11 11.81
N ASN A 403 4.54 15.72 11.82
CA ASN A 403 5.54 15.62 12.90
C ASN A 403 6.16 14.23 13.05
N ARG A 404 6.04 13.37 12.04
CA ARG A 404 6.71 12.06 12.01
C ARG A 404 7.80 12.05 10.96
N GLU A 405 9.01 11.82 11.42
CA GLU A 405 10.14 11.45 10.59
C GLU A 405 10.04 9.96 10.32
N TYR A 406 9.40 9.61 9.20
CA TYR A 406 9.04 8.23 8.97
C TYR A 406 10.25 7.30 8.85
N TRP A 407 11.37 7.79 8.31
CA TRP A 407 12.60 7.02 8.18
C TRP A 407 13.14 6.55 9.53
N ASN A 408 12.97 7.36 10.58
CA ASN A 408 13.31 6.99 11.95
C ASN A 408 12.34 5.95 12.49
N THR A 409 11.05 6.15 12.24
CA THR A 409 10.00 5.24 12.68
C THR A 409 10.18 3.84 12.06
N LEU A 410 10.39 3.78 10.75
CA LEU A 410 10.63 2.54 10.00
C LEU A 410 11.83 1.78 10.55
N ALA A 411 12.97 2.46 10.69
CA ALA A 411 14.20 1.83 11.11
C ALA A 411 14.14 1.32 12.55
N GLU A 412 13.44 2.02 13.45
CA GLU A 412 13.20 1.54 14.82
C GLU A 412 12.28 0.32 14.86
N LEU A 413 11.17 0.36 14.13
CA LEU A 413 10.19 -0.72 14.08
C LEU A 413 10.71 -1.98 13.37
N ALA A 414 11.67 -1.82 12.45
CA ALA A 414 12.27 -2.94 11.72
C ALA A 414 13.12 -3.87 12.61
N HIS A 415 13.55 -3.39 13.78
CA HIS A 415 14.37 -4.17 14.71
C HIS A 415 14.19 -3.71 16.16
N TRP A 416 13.03 -4.00 16.73
CA TRP A 416 12.70 -3.63 18.11
C TRP A 416 13.18 -4.69 19.11
N HIS A 417 13.84 -4.25 20.19
CA HIS A 417 14.37 -5.14 21.22
C HIS A 417 13.37 -5.27 22.38
N VAL A 418 13.16 -6.50 22.84
CA VAL A 418 12.30 -6.80 23.97
C VAL A 418 13.05 -7.66 24.98
N SER A 419 13.09 -7.21 26.24
CA SER A 419 13.60 -8.04 27.34
C SER A 419 12.58 -9.13 27.69
N VAL A 420 12.98 -10.38 27.51
CA VAL A 420 12.15 -11.57 27.77
C VAL A 420 12.61 -12.38 28.98
N ALA A 421 13.80 -12.09 29.52
CA ALA A 421 14.30 -12.48 30.84
C ALA A 421 15.50 -11.58 31.21
N ASP A 422 16.01 -11.66 32.44
CA ASP A 422 17.08 -10.78 32.95
C ASP A 422 18.30 -10.64 32.02
N ASP A 423 18.67 -11.73 31.31
CA ASP A 423 19.78 -11.76 30.35
C ASP A 423 19.38 -12.15 28.91
N LYS A 424 18.08 -12.16 28.58
CA LYS A 424 17.59 -12.59 27.26
C LYS A 424 16.80 -11.51 26.55
N VAL A 425 17.18 -11.26 25.30
CA VAL A 425 16.51 -10.34 24.40
C VAL A 425 15.88 -11.14 23.26
N ALA A 426 14.60 -10.85 22.99
CA ALA A 426 13.92 -11.27 21.77
C ALA A 426 13.66 -10.04 20.88
N HIS A 427 13.30 -10.30 19.63
CA HIS A 427 13.11 -9.23 18.65
C HIS A 427 11.68 -9.20 18.13
N LEU A 428 11.10 -8.00 18.14
CA LEU A 428 9.91 -7.69 17.38
C LEU A 428 10.31 -6.93 16.13
N HIS A 429 9.74 -7.34 15.01
CA HIS A 429 9.90 -6.66 13.73
C HIS A 429 8.52 -6.27 13.24
N VAL A 430 8.36 -5.08 12.66
CA VAL A 430 7.09 -4.65 12.07
C VAL A 430 7.32 -4.32 10.61
N CYS A 431 6.46 -4.84 9.75
CA CYS A 431 6.46 -4.52 8.33
C CYS A 431 5.06 -4.51 7.75
N GLY A 432 4.97 -4.11 6.48
CA GLY A 432 3.72 -4.02 5.73
C GLY A 432 3.47 -2.60 5.23
N GLU A 433 2.42 -2.44 4.43
CA GLU A 433 2.10 -1.16 3.78
C GLU A 433 1.98 -0.02 4.78
N ALA A 434 1.38 -0.27 5.95
CA ALA A 434 1.17 0.72 7.00
C ALA A 434 2.47 1.37 7.47
N TYR A 435 3.55 0.60 7.47
CA TYR A 435 4.88 0.97 7.91
C TYR A 435 5.82 0.87 6.72
N SER A 436 5.56 1.69 5.68
CA SER A 436 6.36 1.75 4.46
C SER A 436 6.66 3.19 4.02
N ASP A 437 7.47 3.34 2.98
CA ASP A 437 7.77 4.60 2.29
C ASP A 437 6.96 4.79 1.00
N TYR A 438 6.04 3.85 0.73
CA TYR A 438 5.18 3.89 -0.45
C TYR A 438 3.79 3.30 -0.16
N HIS A 439 3.02 4.05 0.63
CA HIS A 439 1.67 3.70 1.01
C HIS A 439 0.68 3.53 -0.15
N ALA A 440 -0.39 2.79 0.12
CA ALA A 440 -1.46 2.36 -0.77
C ALA A 440 -1.06 1.37 -1.88
N PHE A 441 0.20 0.94 -1.93
CA PHE A 441 0.70 0.00 -2.93
C PHE A 441 1.28 -1.27 -2.29
N ILE A 442 1.13 -2.39 -2.99
CA ILE A 442 1.80 -3.66 -2.65
C ILE A 442 3.32 -3.44 -2.54
N GLU A 443 3.87 -2.57 -3.38
CA GLU A 443 5.28 -2.22 -3.37
C GLU A 443 5.74 -1.71 -2.00
N GLY A 444 4.96 -0.86 -1.33
CA GLY A 444 5.28 -0.41 0.04
C GLY A 444 5.38 -1.58 1.03
N ALA A 445 4.46 -2.54 0.95
CA ALA A 445 4.49 -3.73 1.80
C ALA A 445 5.73 -4.60 1.52
N LEU A 446 6.09 -4.80 0.25
CA LEU A 446 7.27 -5.57 -0.16
C LEU A 446 8.56 -4.88 0.31
N ARG A 447 8.70 -3.59 0.08
CA ARG A 447 9.83 -2.76 0.51
C ARG A 447 10.03 -2.84 2.02
N SER A 448 8.96 -2.65 2.79
CA SER A 448 8.99 -2.78 4.25
C SER A 448 9.39 -4.19 4.71
N ALA A 449 8.85 -5.23 4.08
CA ALA A 449 9.18 -6.61 4.40
C ALA A 449 10.66 -6.94 4.12
N VAL A 450 11.19 -6.53 2.96
CA VAL A 450 12.60 -6.77 2.64
C VAL A 450 13.53 -6.02 3.59
N HIS A 451 13.16 -4.80 4.01
CA HIS A 451 13.92 -4.06 5.02
C HIS A 451 14.03 -4.84 6.35
N VAL A 452 12.92 -5.39 6.84
CA VAL A 452 12.91 -6.27 8.03
C VAL A 452 13.76 -7.53 7.82
N LEU A 453 13.64 -8.18 6.66
CA LEU A 453 14.41 -9.40 6.36
C LEU A 453 15.92 -9.14 6.34
N ALA A 454 16.35 -7.96 5.86
CA ALA A 454 17.74 -7.53 5.92
C ALA A 454 18.24 -7.39 7.38
N GLN A 455 17.40 -6.88 8.28
CA GLN A 455 17.74 -6.79 9.71
C GLN A 455 17.86 -8.16 10.38
N ILE A 456 16.98 -9.10 10.05
CA ILE A 456 16.96 -10.45 10.65
C ILE A 456 18.24 -11.22 10.34
N ARG A 457 18.76 -11.09 9.12
CA ARG A 457 19.96 -11.79 8.66
C ARG A 457 21.24 -11.32 9.34
N GLY A 458 21.24 -10.11 9.90
CA GLY A 458 22.46 -9.42 10.29
C GLY A 458 23.34 -9.11 9.07
N LYS A 459 24.32 -8.22 9.23
CA LYS A 459 25.24 -7.80 8.16
C LYS A 459 26.29 -8.86 7.79
N GLN A 460 25.98 -10.16 7.88
CA GLN A 460 26.85 -11.16 7.25
C GLN A 460 26.73 -10.98 5.74
N GLU A 461 27.79 -10.41 5.16
CA GLU A 461 28.09 -10.26 3.74
C GLU A 461 26.92 -10.62 2.82
N LEU A 462 26.01 -9.66 2.60
CA LEU A 462 25.43 -9.56 1.26
C LEU A 462 26.65 -9.36 0.36
N PRO A 463 27.00 -10.33 -0.52
CA PRO A 463 28.21 -10.20 -1.31
C PRO A 463 28.11 -8.88 -2.06
N LEU A 464 29.14 -8.04 -1.93
CA LEU A 464 29.34 -6.92 -2.85
C LEU A 464 29.05 -7.45 -4.25
N PHE A 465 28.09 -6.85 -4.95
CA PHE A 465 27.69 -7.23 -6.30
C PHE A 465 28.89 -7.05 -7.26
N GLN A 466 29.82 -7.99 -7.24
CA GLN A 466 30.92 -8.03 -8.20
C GLN A 466 30.29 -8.46 -9.52
N ASN A 467 30.38 -7.58 -10.52
CA ASN A 467 30.01 -7.88 -11.88
C ASN A 467 30.95 -8.98 -12.41
N THR A 468 30.57 -10.25 -12.25
CA THR A 468 31.19 -11.34 -13.00
C THR A 468 30.73 -11.24 -14.44
N VAL A 469 31.64 -10.75 -15.29
CA VAL A 469 31.43 -10.68 -16.74
C VAL A 469 31.21 -12.10 -17.26
N GLY A 470 30.03 -12.36 -17.83
CA GLY A 470 29.71 -13.62 -18.51
C GLY A 470 28.62 -14.48 -17.87
N GLU A 471 28.04 -14.08 -16.73
CA GLU A 471 26.99 -14.86 -16.09
C GLU A 471 25.60 -14.62 -16.70
N ALA A 472 24.82 -15.69 -16.91
CA ALA A 472 23.53 -15.57 -17.56
C ALA A 472 22.55 -14.81 -16.66
N LYS A 473 21.83 -13.84 -17.22
CA LYS A 473 21.04 -12.86 -16.47
C LYS A 473 19.97 -13.46 -15.54
N ASN A 474 19.39 -14.61 -15.91
CA ASN A 474 18.46 -15.36 -15.06
C ASN A 474 19.17 -16.00 -13.84
N GLU A 475 20.42 -16.44 -14.00
CA GLU A 475 21.22 -17.02 -12.91
C GLU A 475 21.59 -15.96 -11.86
N ARG A 476 21.59 -14.67 -12.23
CA ARG A 476 21.83 -13.56 -11.31
C ARG A 476 20.61 -13.19 -10.47
N LEU A 477 19.42 -13.10 -11.07
CA LEU A 477 18.17 -12.92 -10.32
C LEU A 477 17.91 -14.11 -9.39
N LEU A 478 18.10 -15.33 -9.88
CA LEU A 478 18.02 -16.54 -9.06
C LEU A 478 19.08 -16.55 -7.95
N ARG A 479 20.27 -15.96 -8.14
CA ARG A 479 21.25 -15.79 -7.07
C ARG A 479 20.86 -14.73 -6.06
N ILE A 480 20.25 -13.63 -6.47
CA ILE A 480 19.69 -12.63 -5.54
C ILE A 480 18.61 -13.29 -4.68
N ILE A 481 17.69 -14.02 -5.29
CA ILE A 481 16.61 -14.75 -4.62
C ILE A 481 17.16 -15.87 -3.71
N LYS A 482 18.14 -16.63 -4.18
CA LYS A 482 18.81 -17.70 -3.42
C LYS A 482 19.66 -17.15 -2.27
N ASN A 483 20.34 -16.03 -2.49
CA ASN A 483 21.07 -15.31 -1.44
C ASN A 483 20.12 -14.66 -0.44
N LEU A 484 18.89 -14.33 -0.85
CA LEU A 484 17.77 -13.98 0.02
C LEU A 484 17.18 -15.19 0.76
N ASN A 485 17.85 -16.37 0.77
CA ASN A 485 17.59 -17.63 1.51
C ASN A 485 16.11 -17.88 1.87
N ALA A 486 15.22 -17.52 0.95
CA ALA A 486 13.91 -18.11 0.92
C ALA A 486 14.19 -19.48 0.27
N ASP A 487 13.75 -20.56 0.89
CA ASP A 487 13.70 -21.87 0.26
C ASP A 487 12.66 -21.84 -0.86
N LEU A 488 12.88 -20.97 -1.84
CA LEU A 488 12.13 -20.90 -3.06
C LEU A 488 12.70 -22.00 -3.94
N ASP A 489 11.84 -22.91 -4.36
CA ASP A 489 12.19 -23.93 -5.34
C ASP A 489 12.52 -23.23 -6.67
N VAL A 490 13.80 -22.95 -6.82
CA VAL A 490 14.43 -22.29 -7.97
C VAL A 490 14.07 -23.02 -9.27
N GLU A 491 13.92 -24.34 -9.24
CA GLU A 491 13.57 -25.15 -10.39
C GLU A 491 12.10 -24.95 -10.77
N SER A 492 11.21 -24.85 -9.79
CA SER A 492 9.79 -24.52 -10.01
C SER A 492 9.58 -23.09 -10.51
N ILE A 493 10.33 -22.10 -10.01
CA ILE A 493 10.29 -20.73 -10.54
C ILE A 493 10.79 -20.70 -11.97
N ARG A 494 11.90 -21.40 -12.26
CA ARG A 494 12.46 -21.50 -13.61
C ARG A 494 11.46 -22.12 -14.58
N LYS A 495 10.79 -23.20 -14.15
CA LYS A 495 9.73 -23.85 -14.91
C LYS A 495 8.55 -22.93 -15.15
N ALA A 496 8.08 -22.20 -14.12
CA ALA A 496 6.99 -21.23 -14.25
C ALA A 496 7.33 -20.08 -15.22
N ILE A 497 8.57 -19.59 -15.18
CA ILE A 497 9.08 -18.56 -16.11
C ILE A 497 9.13 -19.11 -17.55
N ASP A 498 9.58 -20.35 -17.73
CA ASP A 498 9.68 -20.96 -19.06
C ASP A 498 8.29 -21.33 -19.62
N GLU A 499 7.34 -21.70 -18.76
CA GLU A 499 5.93 -21.89 -19.10
C GLU A 499 5.24 -20.57 -19.48
N ASP A 500 5.51 -19.46 -18.75
CA ASP A 500 5.02 -18.12 -19.12
C ASP A 500 5.63 -17.64 -20.44
N LYS A 501 6.89 -17.96 -20.73
CA LYS A 501 7.53 -17.65 -22.02
C LYS A 501 6.90 -18.42 -23.17
N GLU A 502 6.57 -19.69 -22.98
CA GLU A 502 5.90 -20.50 -24.00
C GLU A 502 4.43 -20.05 -24.19
N ALA A 503 3.72 -19.73 -23.12
CA ALA A 503 2.36 -19.15 -23.18
C ALA A 503 2.35 -17.78 -23.87
N ALA A 504 3.32 -16.92 -23.58
CA ALA A 504 3.49 -15.61 -24.23
C ALA A 504 3.89 -15.74 -25.71
N LYS A 505 4.66 -16.78 -26.10
CA LYS A 505 4.96 -17.08 -27.50
C LYS A 505 3.72 -17.56 -28.27
N ASP A 506 2.83 -18.27 -27.62
CA ASP A 506 1.56 -18.71 -28.22
C ASP A 506 0.55 -17.56 -28.37
N GLU A 507 0.56 -16.58 -27.46
CA GLU A 507 -0.20 -15.31 -27.63
C GLU A 507 0.45 -14.32 -28.62
N ALA A 508 1.78 -14.35 -28.79
CA ALA A 508 2.54 -13.43 -29.65
C ALA A 508 2.64 -13.86 -31.12
N LYS A 509 1.87 -14.87 -31.58
CA LYS A 509 1.84 -15.29 -32.99
C LYS A 509 1.33 -14.24 -33.99
N ASP A 510 1.05 -13.01 -33.55
CA ASP A 510 0.62 -11.91 -34.43
C ASP A 510 1.40 -10.59 -34.30
N LYS A 511 2.55 -10.53 -33.60
CA LYS A 511 3.43 -9.34 -33.62
C LYS A 511 4.93 -9.70 -33.61
N SER A 512 5.71 -8.93 -34.37
CA SER A 512 7.12 -9.23 -34.68
C SER A 512 8.00 -9.38 -33.43
N THR A 513 8.71 -10.50 -33.35
CA THR A 513 9.62 -10.96 -32.29
C THR A 513 10.76 -10.00 -31.93
N SER A 514 11.00 -8.94 -32.69
CA SER A 514 12.11 -7.97 -32.50
C SER A 514 11.85 -6.93 -31.41
N GLU A 515 10.60 -6.55 -31.18
CA GLU A 515 10.24 -5.48 -30.23
C GLU A 515 10.17 -6.02 -28.79
N TYR A 516 9.62 -7.23 -28.63
CA TYR A 516 9.53 -7.93 -27.35
C TYR A 516 10.90 -8.24 -26.72
N ASP A 517 11.89 -8.65 -27.52
CA ASP A 517 13.25 -8.92 -27.03
C ASP A 517 14.01 -7.66 -26.59
N ARG A 518 13.68 -6.50 -27.18
CA ARG A 518 14.22 -5.19 -26.74
C ARG A 518 13.55 -4.71 -25.47
N GLU A 519 12.25 -4.89 -25.36
CA GLU A 519 11.47 -4.51 -24.19
C GLU A 519 11.85 -5.37 -22.97
N ALA A 520 11.93 -6.70 -23.13
CA ALA A 520 12.37 -7.62 -22.07
C ALA A 520 13.81 -7.36 -21.58
N LYS A 521 14.74 -6.99 -22.46
CA LYS A 521 16.12 -6.62 -22.07
C LYS A 521 16.19 -5.27 -21.34
N LYS A 522 15.29 -4.34 -21.65
CA LYS A 522 15.17 -3.05 -20.98
C LYS A 522 14.57 -3.23 -19.59
N THR A 523 13.47 -3.98 -19.47
CA THR A 523 12.81 -4.32 -18.21
C THR A 523 13.78 -4.94 -17.21
N LEU A 524 14.65 -5.86 -17.64
CA LEU A 524 15.57 -6.52 -16.71
C LEU A 524 16.71 -5.61 -16.18
N ALA A 525 17.19 -4.66 -16.99
CA ALA A 525 18.16 -3.66 -16.53
C ALA A 525 17.52 -2.68 -15.54
N ASP A 526 16.24 -2.37 -15.76
CA ASP A 526 15.43 -1.56 -14.86
C ASP A 526 15.16 -2.31 -13.54
N ASP A 527 14.91 -3.63 -13.57
CA ASP A 527 14.75 -4.48 -12.39
C ASP A 527 16.05 -4.59 -11.56
N GLU A 528 17.21 -4.77 -12.20
CA GLU A 528 18.52 -4.80 -11.51
C GLU A 528 18.80 -3.47 -10.82
N LYS A 529 18.57 -2.36 -11.51
CA LYS A 529 18.69 -1.02 -10.95
C LYS A 529 17.72 -0.84 -9.78
N TYR A 530 16.49 -1.32 -9.91
CA TYR A 530 15.47 -1.25 -8.86
C TYR A 530 15.93 -1.94 -7.58
N VAL A 531 16.38 -3.21 -7.67
CA VAL A 531 16.84 -3.97 -6.50
C VAL A 531 18.04 -3.31 -5.84
N LYS A 532 19.00 -2.80 -6.63
CA LYS A 532 20.16 -2.08 -6.09
C LYS A 532 19.76 -0.80 -5.38
N ASP A 533 18.96 0.05 -6.03
CA ASP A 533 18.50 1.33 -5.46
C ASP A 533 17.71 1.08 -4.16
N PHE A 534 16.94 -0.01 -4.13
CA PHE A 534 16.20 -0.44 -2.96
C PHE A 534 17.10 -0.88 -1.79
N LEU A 535 18.12 -1.71 -2.05
CA LEU A 535 19.08 -2.13 -1.01
C LEU A 535 19.89 -0.94 -0.49
N ASP A 536 20.32 -0.04 -1.38
CA ASP A 536 21.00 1.20 -1.01
C ASP A 536 20.10 2.07 -0.12
N TRP A 537 18.80 2.15 -0.43
CA TRP A 537 17.80 2.83 0.41
C TRP A 537 17.67 2.18 1.79
N SER A 538 17.51 0.85 1.86
CA SER A 538 17.40 0.12 3.13
C SER A 538 18.62 0.33 4.02
N ASN A 539 19.83 0.26 3.46
CA ASN A 539 21.07 0.49 4.20
C ASN A 539 21.19 1.92 4.75
N LYS A 540 20.64 2.92 4.05
CA LYS A 540 20.61 4.31 4.53
C LYS A 540 19.71 4.47 5.75
N LEU A 541 18.53 3.85 5.77
CA LEU A 541 17.63 3.86 6.93
C LEU A 541 18.36 3.40 8.20
N ASP A 542 19.13 2.32 8.09
CA ASP A 542 19.90 1.79 9.21
C ASP A 542 21.04 2.70 9.68
N GLN A 543 21.66 3.42 8.76
CA GLN A 543 22.68 4.40 9.11
C GLN A 543 22.06 5.53 9.92
N ILE A 544 20.92 6.06 9.48
CA ILE A 544 20.22 7.16 10.15
C ILE A 544 19.76 6.75 11.55
N ALA A 545 19.18 5.57 11.72
CA ALA A 545 18.79 5.09 13.04
C ALA A 545 19.99 4.85 13.98
N ARG A 546 21.20 4.64 13.45
CA ARG A 546 22.42 4.59 14.26
C ARG A 546 22.89 5.98 14.65
N ASP A 547 22.93 6.90 13.70
CA ASP A 547 23.36 8.27 13.94
C ASP A 547 22.44 8.97 14.96
N ASN A 548 21.13 8.77 14.86
CA ASN A 548 20.15 9.32 15.79
C ASN A 548 20.13 8.64 17.16
N ARG A 549 20.69 7.43 17.29
CA ARG A 549 20.90 6.78 18.60
C ARG A 549 22.19 7.24 19.28
N GLN A 550 23.11 7.84 18.52
CA GLN A 550 24.40 8.32 19.02
C GLN A 550 24.40 9.83 19.36
N ALA A 551 23.54 10.61 18.70
CA ALA A 551 23.22 11.99 19.04
C ALA A 551 22.23 12.06 20.21
#